data_AF-A0A2D6TZY6-F1
#
_entry.id   AF-A0A2D6TZY6-F1
#
_cell.length_a   1.000
_cell.length_b   1.000
_cell.length_c   1.000
_cell.angle_alpha   90.00
_cell.angle_beta   90.00
_cell.angle_gamma   90.00
#
_symmetry.space_group_name_H-M   'P 1'
#
loop_
_entity.id
_entity.type
_entity.pdbx_description
1 polymer ?
#
loop_
_entity_poly.entity_id
_entity_poly.type
_entity_poly.pdbx_seq_one_letter_code
_entity_poly.pdbx_strand_id
1 'polypeptide(L)'
;MNVHVEIFQRTVKDRKSGISYDLLHSWKQGIELQGDTATMITQAVNPKIVNGEMDASTPVSVIFGYGGDTQTGHTKGRRRLVRKFQERMGGVTINFDGGVFNAFGNIGHRDNAHFRCGINSPMRNGDFNNENCPADRFEKIQKVFNINVKPWRTDGKHILICTQPKDNWSMDGMDPVEWASRIITEIRKHTDREIRIRPHPNHMNIVPQLQQRLQNIWVRPKMDGHEVKGTSEQKDNYKMSFQQDLDNAWAMVTHNSTAGVDAAVYGIPVFNTDDKALSWEVANHNFETINSPQKPDRTQWLNNLGYAMWSQQEIEQGLAWQHLKPKVEELIKNHKY
;
A
#
# COMPACT_ATOMS: atom_id res chain seq x y z
N MET A 1 18.75 18.23 -14.55
CA MET A 1 19.89 18.24 -13.60
C MET A 1 20.41 16.80 -13.50
N ASN A 2 21.70 16.56 -13.27
CA ASN A 2 22.16 15.21 -12.91
C ASN A 2 21.87 15.04 -11.41
N VAL A 3 20.94 14.15 -11.08
CA VAL A 3 20.48 13.92 -9.70
C VAL A 3 21.33 12.80 -9.10
N HIS A 4 21.87 13.02 -7.90
CA HIS A 4 22.49 11.95 -7.12
C HIS A 4 21.47 11.38 -6.14
N VAL A 5 21.30 10.06 -6.15
CA VAL A 5 20.30 9.33 -5.35
C VAL A 5 20.98 8.33 -4.42
N GLU A 6 20.61 8.33 -3.14
CA GLU A 6 21.06 7.33 -2.17
C GLU A 6 20.00 6.26 -1.90
N ILE A 7 20.38 4.99 -2.04
CA ILE A 7 19.47 3.85 -1.90
C ILE A 7 19.81 3.10 -0.61
N PHE A 8 18.91 3.09 0.37
CA PHE A 8 19.22 2.58 1.71
C PHE A 8 18.87 1.10 1.86
N GLN A 9 19.88 0.22 1.74
CA GLN A 9 19.69 -1.23 1.79
C GLN A 9 19.06 -1.73 3.10
N ARG A 10 19.41 -1.11 4.24
CA ARG A 10 18.95 -1.58 5.56
C ARG A 10 17.51 -1.21 5.89
N THR A 11 16.78 -0.67 4.91
CA THR A 11 15.32 -0.50 4.97
C THR A 11 14.55 -1.78 4.61
N VAL A 12 15.25 -2.83 4.16
CA VAL A 12 14.73 -4.20 3.98
C VAL A 12 15.40 -5.19 4.94
N LYS A 13 15.00 -6.46 4.90
CA LYS A 13 15.61 -7.53 5.73
C LYS A 13 17.07 -7.78 5.29
N ASP A 14 17.96 -8.06 6.24
CA ASP A 14 19.41 -8.23 6.00
C ASP A 14 19.82 -9.52 5.25
N ARG A 15 18.85 -10.31 4.77
CA ARG A 15 19.10 -11.59 4.07
C ARG A 15 19.73 -11.45 2.68
N LYS A 16 19.98 -10.22 2.21
CA LYS A 16 20.56 -9.88 0.89
C LYS A 16 19.91 -10.64 -0.28
N SER A 17 18.60 -10.83 -0.20
CA SER A 17 17.83 -11.63 -1.16
C SER A 17 16.33 -11.37 -1.07
N GLY A 18 15.65 -11.64 -2.18
CA GLY A 18 14.20 -11.60 -2.34
C GLY A 18 13.70 -10.21 -2.74
N ILE A 19 12.48 -10.18 -3.28
CA ILE A 19 11.97 -9.06 -4.07
C ILE A 19 12.29 -7.65 -3.58
N SER A 20 12.10 -7.35 -2.29
CA SER A 20 12.35 -6.00 -1.76
C SER A 20 13.83 -5.59 -1.84
N TYR A 21 14.75 -6.56 -1.72
CA TYR A 21 16.19 -6.34 -1.90
C TYR A 21 16.52 -6.17 -3.38
N ASP A 22 15.98 -7.05 -4.23
CA ASP A 22 16.25 -7.05 -5.67
C ASP A 22 15.79 -5.72 -6.30
N LEU A 23 14.60 -5.23 -5.92
CA LEU A 23 14.07 -3.94 -6.37
C LEU A 23 14.97 -2.75 -6.02
N LEU A 24 15.74 -2.77 -4.93
CA LEU A 24 16.68 -1.67 -4.62
C LEU A 24 17.79 -1.58 -5.69
N HIS A 25 18.25 -2.74 -6.17
CA HIS A 25 19.22 -2.81 -7.26
C HIS A 25 18.59 -2.45 -8.60
N SER A 26 17.34 -2.87 -8.83
CA SER A 26 16.55 -2.43 -9.98
C SER A 26 16.45 -0.91 -10.05
N TRP A 27 16.19 -0.24 -8.93
CA TRP A 27 16.18 1.22 -8.84
C TRP A 27 17.55 1.83 -9.18
N LYS A 28 18.64 1.28 -8.63
CA LYS A 28 20.01 1.74 -8.94
C LYS A 28 20.25 1.73 -10.45
N GLN A 29 20.00 0.58 -11.08
CA GLN A 29 20.19 0.39 -12.51
C GLN A 29 19.31 1.35 -13.32
N GLY A 30 18.02 1.45 -12.99
CA GLY A 30 17.09 2.32 -13.69
C GLY A 30 17.45 3.80 -13.61
N ILE A 31 17.92 4.27 -12.45
CA ILE A 31 18.39 5.65 -12.27
C ILE A 31 19.64 5.91 -13.13
N GLU A 32 20.61 5.01 -13.11
CA GLU A 32 21.86 5.12 -13.88
C GLU A 32 21.63 5.09 -15.40
N LEU A 33 20.67 4.30 -15.87
CA LEU A 33 20.29 4.27 -17.28
C LEU A 33 19.67 5.58 -17.78
N GLN A 34 19.06 6.38 -16.88
CA GLN A 34 18.53 7.70 -17.20
C GLN A 34 19.59 8.81 -17.11
N GLY A 35 20.86 8.45 -16.87
CA GLY A 35 22.00 9.39 -16.82
C GLY A 35 22.20 10.06 -15.47
N ASP A 36 21.47 9.64 -14.43
CA ASP A 36 21.62 10.09 -13.05
C ASP A 36 22.58 9.17 -12.27
N THR A 37 23.01 9.57 -11.07
CA THR A 37 23.92 8.76 -10.25
C THR A 37 23.20 8.12 -9.08
N ALA A 38 23.46 6.85 -8.78
CA ALA A 38 22.86 6.17 -7.63
C ALA A 38 23.92 5.46 -6.76
N THR A 39 23.92 5.74 -5.46
CA THR A 39 24.81 5.08 -4.48
C THR A 39 24.01 4.16 -3.58
N MET A 40 24.41 2.89 -3.49
CA MET A 40 23.81 1.95 -2.55
C MET A 40 24.44 2.16 -1.17
N ILE A 41 23.64 2.63 -0.21
CA ILE A 41 24.06 2.80 1.18
C ILE A 41 23.94 1.45 1.88
N THR A 42 25.10 0.83 2.06
CA THR A 42 25.27 -0.43 2.79
C THR A 42 25.98 -0.16 4.11
N GLN A 43 25.63 -0.90 5.17
CA GLN A 43 26.35 -0.87 6.45
C GLN A 43 26.49 -2.28 7.01
N ALA A 44 27.40 -2.44 7.98
CA ALA A 44 27.54 -3.69 8.72
C ALA A 44 26.20 -4.11 9.34
N VAL A 45 25.92 -5.42 9.33
CA VAL A 45 24.69 -5.97 9.92
C VAL A 45 24.74 -5.74 11.43
N ASN A 46 23.87 -4.86 11.93
CA ASN A 46 23.73 -4.56 13.35
C ASN A 46 22.25 -4.67 13.77
N PRO A 47 21.88 -5.51 14.75
CA PRO A 47 20.49 -5.62 15.18
C PRO A 47 19.92 -4.30 15.71
N LYS A 48 20.77 -3.39 16.20
CA LYS A 48 20.39 -2.05 16.65
C LYS A 48 20.61 -1.01 15.55
N ILE A 49 19.82 0.06 15.61
CA ILE A 49 20.03 1.25 14.78
C ILE A 49 21.23 2.01 15.32
N VAL A 50 22.18 2.33 14.45
CA VAL A 50 23.37 3.15 14.77
C VAL A 50 23.07 4.61 14.46
N ASN A 51 23.54 5.53 15.30
CA ASN A 51 23.32 6.96 15.08
C ASN A 51 23.91 7.40 13.73
N GLY A 52 23.17 8.20 12.97
CA GLY A 52 23.58 8.69 11.66
C GLY A 52 23.54 7.67 10.52
N GLU A 53 23.20 6.39 10.76
CA GLU A 53 23.26 5.38 9.69
C GLU A 53 22.25 5.60 8.56
N MET A 54 21.17 6.33 8.85
CA MET A 54 20.06 6.65 7.93
C MET A 54 20.06 8.13 7.52
N ASP A 55 21.15 8.85 7.80
CA ASP A 55 21.30 10.25 7.41
C ASP A 55 21.76 10.30 5.95
N ALA A 56 20.94 10.89 5.08
CA ALA A 56 21.28 11.04 3.66
C ALA A 56 22.29 12.16 3.45
N SER A 57 23.24 11.96 2.54
CA SER A 57 24.15 13.02 2.07
C SER A 57 23.62 13.76 0.83
N THR A 58 22.51 13.27 0.26
CA THR A 58 21.91 13.80 -0.98
C THR A 58 20.42 14.13 -0.82
N PRO A 59 19.86 15.02 -1.66
CA PRO A 59 18.47 15.47 -1.54
C PRO A 59 17.45 14.41 -1.94
N VAL A 60 17.88 13.26 -2.45
CA VAL A 60 16.99 12.19 -2.93
C VAL A 60 17.44 10.86 -2.34
N SER A 61 16.51 10.18 -1.67
CA SER A 61 16.70 8.83 -1.16
C SER A 61 15.70 7.85 -1.75
N VAL A 62 16.03 6.55 -1.79
CA VAL A 62 15.13 5.48 -2.23
C VAL A 62 15.06 4.38 -1.17
N ILE A 63 13.85 3.98 -0.77
CA ILE A 63 13.60 2.95 0.24
C ILE A 63 12.40 2.05 -0.12
N PHE A 64 12.44 0.77 0.27
CA PHE A 64 11.27 -0.11 0.19
C PHE A 64 10.39 0.05 1.43
N GLY A 65 9.11 0.34 1.21
CA GLY A 65 8.07 0.56 2.20
C GLY A 65 8.12 1.94 2.84
N TYR A 66 7.36 2.09 3.93
CA TYR A 66 7.25 3.35 4.67
C TYR A 66 7.49 3.14 6.17
N GLY A 67 7.95 4.20 6.85
CA GLY A 67 8.12 4.24 8.30
C GLY A 67 7.26 5.35 8.91
N GLY A 68 6.17 4.95 9.58
CA GLY A 68 5.29 5.86 10.34
C GLY A 68 6.01 6.53 11.51
N ASP A 69 5.44 7.60 12.04
CA ASP A 69 6.13 8.49 13.01
C ASP A 69 6.49 7.78 14.32
N THR A 70 5.72 6.77 14.71
CA THR A 70 5.90 6.03 15.97
C THR A 70 6.81 4.79 15.86
N GLN A 71 7.23 4.41 14.65
CA GLN A 71 7.89 3.12 14.39
C GLN A 71 9.36 3.08 14.83
N THR A 72 9.73 2.12 15.67
CA THR A 72 11.10 1.98 16.21
C THR A 72 11.82 0.68 15.84
N GLY A 73 11.12 -0.28 15.22
CA GLY A 73 11.67 -1.60 14.87
C GLY A 73 12.78 -1.55 13.80
N HIS A 74 13.51 -2.66 13.63
CA HIS A 74 14.70 -2.75 12.77
C HIS A 74 14.54 -2.12 11.37
N THR A 75 13.55 -2.54 10.59
CA THR A 75 13.33 -2.04 9.22
C THR A 75 12.47 -0.79 9.20
N LYS A 76 11.30 -0.82 9.85
CA LYS A 76 10.34 0.29 9.86
C LYS A 76 10.89 1.56 10.53
N GLY A 77 11.68 1.40 11.59
CA GLY A 77 12.37 2.51 12.25
C GLY A 77 13.43 3.15 11.34
N ARG A 78 14.20 2.35 10.59
CA ARG A 78 15.15 2.88 9.59
C ARG A 78 14.47 3.65 8.48
N ARG A 79 13.35 3.13 7.95
CA ARG A 79 12.52 3.85 6.96
C ARG A 79 12.05 5.20 7.49
N ARG A 80 11.61 5.24 8.75
CA ARG A 80 11.21 6.49 9.42
C ARG A 80 12.37 7.47 9.50
N LEU A 81 13.57 7.00 9.87
CA LEU A 81 14.75 7.86 10.02
C LEU A 81 15.17 8.49 8.69
N VAL A 82 15.26 7.70 7.60
CA VAL A 82 15.59 8.24 6.26
C VAL A 82 14.59 9.32 5.85
N ARG A 83 13.28 9.01 5.96
CA ARG A 83 12.21 9.96 5.61
C ARG A 83 12.29 11.24 6.45
N LYS A 84 12.36 11.11 7.79
CA LYS A 84 12.42 12.27 8.71
C LYS A 84 13.67 13.10 8.51
N PHE A 85 14.77 12.47 8.12
CA PHE A 85 15.98 13.17 7.74
C PHE A 85 15.72 14.01 6.48
N GLN A 86 15.25 13.40 5.39
CA GLN A 86 14.94 14.12 4.14
C GLN A 86 13.93 15.26 4.35
N GLU A 87 12.83 15.01 5.06
CA GLU A 87 11.83 16.03 5.41
C GLU A 87 12.47 17.25 6.10
N ARG A 88 13.41 17.02 7.02
CA ARG A 88 14.11 18.09 7.76
C ARG A 88 15.07 18.88 6.87
N MET A 89 15.75 18.20 5.95
CA MET A 89 16.74 18.82 5.05
C MET A 89 16.10 19.47 3.82
N GLY A 90 14.81 19.26 3.59
CA GLY A 90 14.09 19.74 2.41
C GLY A 90 14.24 18.83 1.19
N GLY A 91 14.62 17.56 1.41
CA GLY A 91 14.75 16.56 0.37
C GLY A 91 13.56 15.62 0.31
N VAL A 92 13.70 14.58 -0.51
CA VAL A 92 12.61 13.65 -0.79
C VAL A 92 13.05 12.20 -0.66
N THR A 93 12.07 11.34 -0.39
CA THR A 93 12.26 9.90 -0.38
C THR A 93 11.35 9.25 -1.40
N ILE A 94 11.90 8.53 -2.37
CA ILE A 94 11.13 7.61 -3.19
C ILE A 94 10.80 6.38 -2.35
N ASN A 95 9.51 6.20 -2.07
CA ASN A 95 8.96 5.05 -1.37
C ASN A 95 8.32 4.12 -2.40
N PHE A 96 8.80 2.88 -2.44
CA PHE A 96 8.13 1.83 -3.21
C PHE A 96 7.68 0.67 -2.31
N ASP A 97 6.47 0.18 -2.51
CA ASP A 97 5.87 -0.87 -1.67
C ASP A 97 5.01 -1.82 -2.54
N GLY A 98 4.51 -2.90 -1.96
CA GLY A 98 3.64 -3.85 -2.67
C GLY A 98 2.47 -3.14 -3.36
N GLY A 99 2.08 -3.61 -4.54
CA GLY A 99 1.03 -2.99 -5.35
C GLY A 99 -0.39 -3.07 -4.78
N VAL A 100 -1.33 -2.68 -5.62
CA VAL A 100 -2.78 -2.93 -5.45
C VAL A 100 -3.21 -4.07 -6.38
N PHE A 101 -4.49 -4.46 -6.36
CA PHE A 101 -5.02 -5.56 -7.17
C PHE A 101 -4.52 -6.94 -6.73
N ASN A 102 -4.25 -7.10 -5.44
CA ASN A 102 -3.81 -8.37 -4.87
C ASN A 102 -4.87 -9.46 -5.06
N ALA A 103 -6.15 -9.09 -4.97
CA ALA A 103 -7.28 -9.98 -5.22
C ALA A 103 -7.39 -10.43 -6.69
N PHE A 104 -6.71 -9.72 -7.61
CA PHE A 104 -6.64 -10.02 -9.05
C PHE A 104 -5.28 -10.63 -9.45
N GLY A 105 -4.44 -10.99 -8.47
CA GLY A 105 -3.20 -11.71 -8.73
C GLY A 105 -1.92 -10.87 -8.79
N ASN A 106 -1.97 -9.56 -8.53
CA ASN A 106 -0.75 -8.77 -8.33
C ASN A 106 -0.11 -9.15 -7.00
N ILE A 107 0.83 -10.09 -7.00
CA ILE A 107 1.45 -10.61 -5.79
C ILE A 107 2.96 -10.47 -5.93
N GLY A 108 3.60 -9.74 -5.00
CA GLY A 108 4.97 -9.26 -5.14
C GLY A 108 6.07 -10.27 -5.46
N HIS A 109 5.91 -11.56 -5.21
CA HIS A 109 6.91 -12.58 -5.57
C HIS A 109 6.57 -13.34 -6.87
N ARG A 110 5.48 -12.97 -7.55
CA ARG A 110 5.12 -13.51 -8.86
C ARG A 110 5.73 -12.64 -9.97
N ASP A 111 5.93 -13.26 -11.11
CA ASP A 111 6.34 -12.54 -12.32
C ASP A 111 5.33 -11.45 -12.66
N ASN A 112 5.83 -10.34 -13.21
CA ASN A 112 5.04 -9.16 -13.57
C ASN A 112 4.31 -8.49 -12.39
N ALA A 113 4.70 -8.76 -11.14
CA ALA A 113 4.20 -7.99 -10.01
C ALA A 113 4.49 -6.49 -10.20
N HIS A 114 3.50 -5.66 -9.92
CA HIS A 114 3.63 -4.21 -9.95
C HIS A 114 3.68 -3.66 -8.53
N PHE A 115 4.54 -2.68 -8.32
CA PHE A 115 4.81 -2.03 -7.04
C PHE A 115 4.36 -0.59 -7.12
N ARG A 116 3.77 -0.09 -6.03
CA ARG A 116 3.49 1.34 -5.94
C ARG A 116 4.81 2.08 -5.77
N CYS A 117 5.03 3.16 -6.50
CA CYS A 117 6.23 3.99 -6.40
C CYS A 117 5.83 5.45 -6.30
N GLY A 118 5.97 6.04 -5.11
CA GLY A 118 5.60 7.42 -4.85
C GLY A 118 6.70 8.18 -4.12
N ILE A 119 6.65 9.50 -4.19
CA ILE A 119 7.52 10.43 -3.50
C ILE A 119 6.91 10.70 -2.12
N ASN A 120 7.75 10.60 -1.09
CA ASN A 120 7.51 10.79 0.34
C ASN A 120 6.49 9.84 1.00
N SER A 121 5.66 9.10 0.24
CA SER A 121 4.80 8.04 0.76
C SER A 121 4.33 7.10 -0.37
N PRO A 122 4.14 5.80 -0.10
CA PRO A 122 3.55 4.85 -1.06
C PRO A 122 2.00 4.84 -1.02
N MET A 123 1.39 5.87 -0.42
CA MET A 123 -0.05 6.04 -0.23
C MET A 123 -0.52 7.41 -0.73
N ARG A 124 -1.81 7.73 -0.58
CA ARG A 124 -2.39 8.98 -1.10
C ARG A 124 -1.73 10.25 -0.56
N ASN A 125 -1.10 10.22 0.62
CA ASN A 125 -0.34 11.35 1.15
C ASN A 125 1.09 11.47 0.57
N GLY A 126 1.40 10.72 -0.48
CA GLY A 126 2.61 10.86 -1.29
C GLY A 126 2.27 11.35 -2.68
N ASP A 127 3.30 11.65 -3.45
CA ASP A 127 3.17 12.18 -4.80
C ASP A 127 3.65 11.15 -5.82
N PHE A 128 2.75 10.69 -6.70
CA PHE A 128 3.05 9.70 -7.73
C PHE A 128 3.28 10.36 -9.10
N ASN A 129 3.33 11.69 -9.19
CA ASN A 129 3.34 12.47 -10.42
C ASN A 129 2.25 12.00 -11.41
N ASN A 130 1.03 11.75 -10.91
CA ASN A 130 0.01 10.99 -11.65
C ASN A 130 -1.33 11.72 -11.79
N GLU A 131 -1.34 13.04 -11.77
CA GLU A 131 -2.58 13.81 -11.97
C GLU A 131 -2.98 13.84 -13.45
N ASN A 132 -4.26 13.60 -13.73
CA ASN A 132 -4.87 13.66 -15.06
C ASN A 132 -4.12 12.83 -16.13
N CYS A 133 -3.62 11.66 -15.75
CA CYS A 133 -2.90 10.78 -16.66
C CYS A 133 -3.83 10.08 -17.68
N PRO A 134 -3.28 9.68 -18.85
CA PRO A 134 -4.03 8.88 -19.82
C PRO A 134 -4.28 7.44 -19.34
N ALA A 135 -5.11 6.70 -20.06
CA ALA A 135 -5.57 5.36 -19.68
C ALA A 135 -4.56 4.23 -19.97
N ASP A 136 -3.57 4.45 -20.83
CA ASP A 136 -2.64 3.47 -21.37
C ASP A 136 -1.97 2.57 -20.31
N ARG A 137 -1.52 3.15 -19.20
CA ARG A 137 -0.88 2.43 -18.09
C ARG A 137 -1.86 1.56 -17.35
N PHE A 138 -3.05 2.07 -17.05
CA PHE A 138 -4.08 1.27 -16.41
C PHE A 138 -4.55 0.14 -17.33
N GLU A 139 -4.77 0.40 -18.62
CA GLU A 139 -5.12 -0.63 -19.61
C GLU A 139 -4.07 -1.74 -19.71
N LYS A 140 -2.77 -1.40 -19.64
CA LYS A 140 -1.69 -2.39 -19.57
C LYS A 140 -1.83 -3.26 -18.33
N ILE A 141 -2.04 -2.65 -17.17
CA ILE A 141 -2.21 -3.37 -15.89
C ILE A 141 -3.48 -4.23 -15.89
N GLN A 142 -4.57 -3.75 -16.49
CA GLN A 142 -5.80 -4.52 -16.66
C GLN A 142 -5.56 -5.80 -17.46
N LYS A 143 -4.78 -5.72 -18.54
CA LYS A 143 -4.41 -6.89 -19.35
C LYS A 143 -3.53 -7.86 -18.57
N VAL A 144 -2.53 -7.35 -17.82
CA VAL A 144 -1.61 -8.18 -17.02
C VAL A 144 -2.35 -8.99 -15.95
N PHE A 145 -3.29 -8.37 -15.24
CA PHE A 145 -4.00 -8.99 -14.11
C PHE A 145 -5.42 -9.45 -14.44
N ASN A 146 -5.80 -9.43 -15.73
CA ASN A 146 -7.16 -9.76 -16.19
C ASN A 146 -8.25 -9.05 -15.38
N ILE A 147 -8.09 -7.74 -15.17
CA ILE A 147 -9.00 -6.94 -14.34
C ILE A 147 -10.21 -6.51 -15.17
N ASN A 148 -11.39 -6.99 -14.75
CA ASN A 148 -12.68 -6.47 -15.18
C ASN A 148 -13.22 -5.48 -14.14
N VAL A 149 -13.27 -4.19 -14.48
CA VAL A 149 -13.86 -3.15 -13.62
C VAL A 149 -15.37 -3.29 -13.65
N LYS A 150 -15.95 -3.88 -12.60
CA LYS A 150 -17.40 -4.13 -12.53
C LYS A 150 -18.16 -2.82 -12.35
N PRO A 151 -19.39 -2.67 -12.88
CA PRO A 151 -20.25 -1.54 -12.53
C PRO A 151 -20.48 -1.49 -11.02
N TRP A 152 -20.78 -0.31 -10.49
CA TRP A 152 -21.11 -0.20 -9.08
C TRP A 152 -22.32 -1.06 -8.73
N ARG A 153 -22.22 -1.80 -7.64
CA ARG A 153 -23.28 -2.66 -7.14
C ARG A 153 -24.44 -1.83 -6.60
N THR A 154 -25.65 -2.34 -6.84
CA THR A 154 -26.92 -1.69 -6.44
C THR A 154 -27.71 -2.50 -5.41
N ASP A 155 -27.22 -3.67 -5.02
CA ASP A 155 -27.80 -4.56 -4.01
C ASP A 155 -26.73 -5.21 -3.13
N GLY A 156 -27.13 -6.00 -2.12
CA GLY A 156 -26.19 -6.66 -1.22
C GLY A 156 -26.77 -6.91 0.17
N LYS A 157 -26.18 -7.85 0.91
CA LYS A 157 -26.71 -8.36 2.18
C LYS A 157 -25.88 -7.93 3.38
N HIS A 158 -24.56 -7.84 3.22
CA HIS A 158 -23.64 -7.57 4.33
C HIS A 158 -22.69 -6.40 4.08
N ILE A 159 -22.18 -5.82 5.16
CA ILE A 159 -21.08 -4.86 5.13
C ILE A 159 -19.81 -5.61 5.52
N LEU A 160 -18.79 -5.54 4.67
CA LEU A 160 -17.50 -6.18 4.91
C LEU A 160 -16.51 -5.18 5.50
N ILE A 161 -16.02 -5.43 6.71
CA ILE A 161 -15.00 -4.63 7.38
C ILE A 161 -13.65 -5.32 7.21
N CYS A 162 -12.67 -4.63 6.61
CA CYS A 162 -11.30 -5.11 6.52
C CYS A 162 -10.42 -4.45 7.59
N THR A 163 -9.83 -5.26 8.47
CA THR A 163 -8.87 -4.76 9.48
C THR A 163 -7.44 -4.78 8.94
N GLN A 164 -6.56 -4.01 9.58
CA GLN A 164 -5.15 -3.88 9.22
C GLN A 164 -4.26 -4.19 10.45
N PRO A 165 -2.97 -4.56 10.28
CA PRO A 165 -2.10 -4.84 11.41
C PRO A 165 -1.78 -3.58 12.22
N LYS A 166 -1.81 -3.67 13.56
CA LYS A 166 -1.48 -2.55 14.47
C LYS A 166 -0.07 -2.00 14.25
N ASP A 167 0.86 -2.90 13.99
CA ASP A 167 2.26 -2.57 13.76
C ASP A 167 2.49 -2.04 12.34
N ASN A 168 1.50 -2.08 11.44
CA ASN A 168 1.60 -1.47 10.13
C ASN A 168 1.53 0.06 10.25
N TRP A 169 2.35 0.76 9.48
CA TRP A 169 2.38 2.22 9.50
C TRP A 169 1.02 2.83 9.14
N SER A 170 0.18 2.08 8.40
CA SER A 170 -1.16 2.49 7.98
C SER A 170 -2.16 2.63 9.13
N MET A 171 -1.95 1.92 10.25
CA MET A 171 -2.77 2.06 11.46
C MET A 171 -2.14 3.00 12.50
N ASP A 172 -0.86 3.37 12.32
CA ASP A 172 -0.05 4.21 13.22
C ASP A 172 -0.26 3.92 14.72
N GLY A 173 -0.27 2.64 15.09
CA GLY A 173 -0.43 2.19 16.48
C GLY A 173 -1.88 2.03 16.94
N MET A 174 -2.87 2.40 16.13
CA MET A 174 -4.29 2.14 16.39
C MET A 174 -4.55 0.63 16.48
N ASP A 175 -5.25 0.24 17.54
CA ASP A 175 -5.61 -1.15 17.75
C ASP A 175 -6.72 -1.59 16.79
N PRO A 176 -6.53 -2.64 15.98
CA PRO A 176 -7.52 -3.07 14.99
C PRO A 176 -8.82 -3.61 15.60
N VAL A 177 -8.78 -4.15 16.83
CA VAL A 177 -9.97 -4.66 17.51
C VAL A 177 -10.82 -3.50 18.00
N GLU A 178 -10.19 -2.51 18.66
CA GLU A 178 -10.88 -1.31 19.12
C GLU A 178 -11.37 -0.44 17.93
N TRP A 179 -10.56 -0.35 16.86
CA TRP A 179 -10.99 0.31 15.63
C TRP A 179 -12.24 -0.36 15.05
N ALA A 180 -12.22 -1.68 14.87
CA ALA A 180 -13.36 -2.42 14.33
C ALA A 180 -14.60 -2.24 15.22
N SER A 181 -14.45 -2.35 16.55
CA SER A 181 -15.55 -2.15 17.49
C SER A 181 -16.17 -0.76 17.37
N ARG A 182 -15.34 0.29 17.31
CA ARG A 182 -15.82 1.67 17.14
C ARG A 182 -16.57 1.84 15.83
N ILE A 183 -16.01 1.37 14.72
CA ILE A 183 -16.62 1.52 13.40
C ILE A 183 -17.94 0.75 13.30
N ILE A 184 -18.04 -0.43 13.90
CA ILE A 184 -19.30 -1.19 13.96
C ILE A 184 -20.37 -0.40 14.71
N THR A 185 -20.03 0.20 15.85
CA THR A 185 -20.97 1.05 16.61
C THR A 185 -21.48 2.21 15.76
N GLU A 186 -20.62 2.87 14.99
CA GLU A 186 -21.03 3.97 14.10
C GLU A 186 -21.91 3.49 12.96
N ILE A 187 -21.56 2.38 12.29
CA ILE A 187 -22.36 1.80 11.22
C ILE A 187 -23.76 1.41 11.71
N ARG A 188 -23.85 0.84 12.91
CA ARG A 188 -25.12 0.38 13.51
C ARG A 188 -26.10 1.51 13.81
N LYS A 189 -25.66 2.77 13.83
CA LYS A 189 -26.58 3.93 13.91
C LYS A 189 -27.42 4.12 12.65
N HIS A 190 -26.99 3.55 11.53
CA HIS A 190 -27.60 3.79 10.22
C HIS A 190 -28.20 2.54 9.58
N THR A 191 -27.77 1.33 9.96
CA THR A 191 -28.20 0.11 9.24
C THR A 191 -28.14 -1.18 10.08
N ASP A 192 -29.10 -2.07 9.81
CA ASP A 192 -29.20 -3.40 10.41
C ASP A 192 -28.58 -4.51 9.56
N ARG A 193 -27.94 -4.17 8.43
CA ARG A 193 -27.28 -5.15 7.54
C ARG A 193 -26.31 -6.05 8.31
N GLU A 194 -26.17 -7.29 7.86
CA GLU A 194 -25.18 -8.20 8.42
C GLU A 194 -23.79 -7.54 8.35
N ILE A 195 -22.98 -7.65 9.41
CA ILE A 195 -21.60 -7.17 9.39
C ILE A 195 -20.68 -8.39 9.42
N ARG A 196 -19.69 -8.37 8.54
CA ARG A 196 -18.63 -9.39 8.43
C ARG A 196 -17.27 -8.74 8.57
N ILE A 197 -16.33 -9.42 9.21
CA ILE A 197 -14.96 -8.92 9.37
C ILE A 197 -13.98 -9.83 8.64
N ARG A 198 -13.09 -9.22 7.86
CA ARG A 198 -11.97 -9.89 7.20
C ARG A 198 -10.65 -9.35 7.75
N PRO A 199 -9.94 -10.12 8.60
CA PRO A 199 -8.64 -9.73 9.08
C PRO A 199 -7.57 -9.68 7.99
N HIS A 200 -6.51 -8.90 8.23
CA HIS A 200 -5.37 -8.85 7.31
C HIS A 200 -4.62 -10.20 7.27
N PRO A 201 -4.18 -10.70 6.10
CA PRO A 201 -3.50 -12.01 5.98
C PRO A 201 -2.25 -12.16 6.84
N ASN A 202 -1.51 -11.06 7.09
CA ASN A 202 -0.32 -11.05 7.96
C ASN A 202 -0.65 -10.86 9.45
N HIS A 203 -1.91 -10.81 9.84
CA HIS A 203 -2.34 -10.55 11.22
C HIS A 203 -3.53 -11.44 11.64
N MET A 204 -3.58 -12.67 11.13
CA MET A 204 -4.68 -13.60 11.42
C MET A 204 -4.75 -14.04 12.90
N ASN A 205 -3.70 -13.82 13.69
CA ASN A 205 -3.67 -14.10 15.12
C ASN A 205 -4.64 -13.22 15.95
N ILE A 206 -5.22 -12.16 15.38
CA ILE A 206 -6.25 -11.34 16.06
C ILE A 206 -7.65 -11.95 16.01
N VAL A 207 -7.86 -13.00 15.21
CA VAL A 207 -9.20 -13.59 15.04
C VAL A 207 -9.88 -13.95 16.37
N PRO A 208 -9.20 -14.61 17.34
CA PRO A 208 -9.83 -14.91 18.62
C PRO A 208 -10.24 -13.65 19.41
N GLN A 209 -9.44 -12.59 19.36
CA GLN A 209 -9.72 -11.33 20.05
C GLN A 209 -10.92 -10.62 19.42
N LEU A 210 -11.02 -10.61 18.09
CA LEU A 210 -12.18 -10.09 17.37
C LEU A 210 -13.45 -10.87 17.73
N GLN A 211 -13.39 -12.21 17.71
CA GLN A 211 -14.54 -13.06 18.04
C GLN A 211 -15.00 -12.88 19.49
N GLN A 212 -14.05 -12.73 20.42
CA GLN A 212 -14.36 -12.48 21.83
C GLN A 212 -15.00 -11.11 22.04
N ARG A 213 -14.45 -10.06 21.40
CA ARG A 213 -14.92 -8.67 21.54
C ARG A 213 -16.25 -8.41 20.83
N LEU A 214 -16.42 -9.00 19.65
CA LEU A 214 -17.51 -8.73 18.72
C LEU A 214 -18.40 -9.97 18.58
N GLN A 215 -19.02 -10.32 19.69
CA GLN A 215 -19.92 -11.47 19.77
C GLN A 215 -21.03 -11.35 18.71
N ASN A 216 -21.35 -12.45 18.04
CA ASN A 216 -22.34 -12.54 16.95
C ASN A 216 -21.96 -11.88 15.62
N ILE A 217 -20.72 -11.40 15.45
CA ILE A 217 -20.21 -10.95 14.16
C ILE A 217 -19.36 -12.06 13.55
N TRP A 218 -19.65 -12.41 12.29
CA TRP A 218 -18.84 -13.37 11.57
C TRP A 218 -17.46 -12.77 11.26
N VAL A 219 -16.41 -13.48 11.66
CA VAL A 219 -15.01 -13.12 11.39
C VAL A 219 -14.44 -14.19 10.47
N ARG A 220 -13.89 -13.79 9.31
CA ARG A 220 -13.25 -14.69 8.36
C ARG A 220 -12.17 -15.50 9.09
N PRO A 221 -12.29 -16.83 9.15
CA PRO A 221 -11.30 -17.66 9.82
C PRO A 221 -9.99 -17.65 9.04
N LYS A 222 -8.91 -18.09 9.71
CA LYS A 222 -7.68 -18.46 9.01
C LYS A 222 -8.01 -19.59 8.03
N MET A 223 -7.42 -19.55 6.82
CA MET A 223 -7.59 -20.66 5.87
C MET A 223 -6.98 -21.94 6.43
N ASP A 224 -7.66 -23.06 6.20
CA ASP A 224 -7.17 -24.38 6.58
C ASP A 224 -5.89 -24.76 5.79
N GLY A 225 -5.08 -25.64 6.39
CA GLY A 225 -3.81 -26.13 5.84
C GLY A 225 -2.57 -25.66 6.62
N HIS A 226 -1.42 -26.21 6.26
CA HIS A 226 -0.12 -25.87 6.88
C HIS A 226 0.65 -24.84 6.03
N GLU A 227 1.20 -23.80 6.65
CA GLU A 227 2.16 -22.93 5.97
C GLU A 227 3.43 -23.75 5.73
N VAL A 228 3.68 -24.15 4.48
CA VAL A 228 4.96 -24.78 4.13
C VAL A 228 6.03 -23.70 4.20
N LYS A 229 7.02 -23.88 5.08
CA LYS A 229 8.10 -22.93 5.30
C LYS A 229 8.80 -22.63 3.96
N GLY A 230 8.79 -21.36 3.55
CA GLY A 230 9.35 -20.92 2.26
C GLY A 230 8.30 -20.67 1.17
N THR A 231 7.04 -21.06 1.39
CA THR A 231 5.92 -20.77 0.49
C THR A 231 5.01 -19.68 1.08
N SER A 232 4.29 -18.98 0.22
CA SER A 232 3.24 -18.01 0.60
C SER A 232 1.85 -18.44 0.15
N GLU A 233 1.69 -19.68 -0.32
CA GLU A 233 0.48 -20.17 -0.98
C GLU A 233 -0.80 -19.92 -0.18
N GLN A 234 -0.82 -20.25 1.11
CA GLN A 234 -1.99 -19.98 1.96
C GLN A 234 -2.32 -18.48 2.06
N LYS A 235 -1.30 -17.62 2.14
CA LYS A 235 -1.49 -16.15 2.20
C LYS A 235 -1.97 -15.60 0.87
N ASP A 236 -1.49 -16.17 -0.23
CA ASP A 236 -1.86 -15.75 -1.57
C ASP A 236 -3.27 -16.21 -1.90
N ASN A 237 -3.61 -17.45 -1.58
CA ASN A 237 -4.98 -17.96 -1.67
C ASN A 237 -5.92 -17.15 -0.76
N TYR A 238 -5.48 -16.77 0.44
CA TYR A 238 -6.27 -15.85 1.27
C TYR A 238 -6.48 -14.53 0.55
N LYS A 239 -5.45 -13.83 0.06
CA LYS A 239 -5.59 -12.57 -0.69
C LYS A 239 -6.55 -12.71 -1.88
N MET A 240 -6.41 -13.77 -2.67
CA MET A 240 -7.23 -14.04 -3.84
C MET A 240 -8.69 -14.36 -3.48
N SER A 241 -8.95 -14.98 -2.32
CA SER A 241 -10.32 -15.19 -1.82
C SER A 241 -11.07 -13.91 -1.44
N PHE A 242 -10.43 -12.74 -1.49
CA PHE A 242 -11.10 -11.48 -1.14
C PHE A 242 -12.31 -11.19 -2.01
N GLN A 243 -12.28 -11.55 -3.30
CA GLN A 243 -13.43 -11.40 -4.20
C GLN A 243 -14.65 -12.20 -3.71
N GLN A 244 -14.44 -13.38 -3.14
CA GLN A 244 -15.51 -14.21 -2.57
C GLN A 244 -16.14 -13.56 -1.34
N ASP A 245 -15.35 -12.89 -0.50
CA ASP A 245 -15.89 -12.16 0.66
C ASP A 245 -16.65 -10.89 0.25
N LEU A 246 -16.33 -10.34 -0.94
CA LEU A 246 -17.04 -9.22 -1.56
C LEU A 246 -18.31 -9.66 -2.31
N ASP A 247 -18.45 -10.94 -2.64
CA ASP A 247 -19.69 -11.45 -3.21
C ASP A 247 -20.84 -11.24 -2.22
N ASN A 248 -21.95 -10.66 -2.68
CA ASN A 248 -23.07 -10.17 -1.87
C ASN A 248 -22.78 -9.07 -0.83
N ALA A 249 -21.54 -8.54 -0.74
CA ALA A 249 -21.28 -7.33 0.05
C ALA A 249 -22.02 -6.12 -0.53
N TRP A 250 -22.73 -5.39 0.33
CA TRP A 250 -23.37 -4.11 0.06
C TRP A 250 -22.35 -2.96 0.04
N ALA A 251 -21.41 -2.98 1.00
CA ALA A 251 -20.34 -2.01 1.13
C ALA A 251 -19.10 -2.66 1.74
N MET A 252 -17.92 -2.07 1.49
CA MET A 252 -16.66 -2.44 2.11
C MET A 252 -16.14 -1.26 2.93
N VAL A 253 -15.70 -1.53 4.17
CA VAL A 253 -15.19 -0.52 5.09
C VAL A 253 -13.76 -0.84 5.49
N THR A 254 -12.87 0.16 5.42
CA THR A 254 -11.48 0.02 5.83
C THR A 254 -10.96 1.33 6.42
N HIS A 255 -9.81 1.30 7.10
CA HIS A 255 -9.16 2.54 7.52
C HIS A 255 -8.54 3.27 6.32
N ASN A 256 -7.46 2.71 5.78
CA ASN A 256 -6.75 3.21 4.61
C ASN A 256 -6.07 2.07 3.81
N SER A 257 -6.64 0.87 3.88
CA SER A 257 -6.09 -0.32 3.22
C SER A 257 -6.15 -0.21 1.71
N THR A 258 -5.15 -0.80 1.04
CA THR A 258 -5.20 -1.03 -0.41
C THR A 258 -6.34 -1.96 -0.82
N ALA A 259 -6.89 -2.75 0.11
CA ALA A 259 -8.09 -3.56 -0.16
C ALA A 259 -9.29 -2.71 -0.64
N GLY A 260 -9.34 -1.42 -0.27
CA GLY A 260 -10.36 -0.50 -0.79
C GLY A 260 -10.28 -0.32 -2.31
N VAL A 261 -9.08 -0.41 -2.89
CA VAL A 261 -8.89 -0.34 -4.35
C VAL A 261 -9.50 -1.57 -5.02
N ASP A 262 -9.18 -2.76 -4.51
CA ASP A 262 -9.70 -4.03 -5.03
C ASP A 262 -11.23 -4.08 -4.94
N ALA A 263 -11.81 -3.62 -3.81
CA ALA A 263 -13.26 -3.53 -3.62
C ALA A 263 -13.92 -2.53 -4.58
N ALA A 264 -13.31 -1.36 -4.78
CA ALA A 264 -13.78 -0.38 -5.75
C ALA A 264 -13.79 -0.96 -7.16
N VAL A 265 -12.73 -1.63 -7.60
CA VAL A 265 -12.69 -2.30 -8.93
C VAL A 265 -13.73 -3.43 -9.04
N TYR A 266 -13.96 -4.17 -7.96
CA TYR A 266 -14.99 -5.21 -7.89
C TYR A 266 -16.42 -4.65 -7.84
N GLY A 267 -16.60 -3.32 -7.91
CA GLY A 267 -17.89 -2.65 -7.96
C GLY A 267 -18.55 -2.48 -6.59
N ILE A 268 -17.83 -2.66 -5.48
CA ILE A 268 -18.39 -2.51 -4.13
C ILE A 268 -18.14 -1.09 -3.62
N PRO A 269 -19.18 -0.33 -3.24
CA PRO A 269 -18.99 0.97 -2.61
C PRO A 269 -18.07 0.88 -1.39
N VAL A 270 -17.07 1.77 -1.33
CA VAL A 270 -16.02 1.75 -0.31
C VAL A 270 -16.24 2.88 0.69
N PHE A 271 -15.97 2.61 1.96
CA PHE A 271 -15.95 3.59 3.04
C PHE A 271 -14.55 3.58 3.68
N ASN A 272 -13.88 4.72 3.62
CA ASN A 272 -12.56 4.92 4.22
C ASN A 272 -12.70 5.77 5.48
N THR A 273 -11.94 5.42 6.53
CA THR A 273 -11.92 6.20 7.79
C THR A 273 -10.64 7.00 7.97
N ASP A 274 -9.75 7.00 6.97
CA ASP A 274 -8.55 7.84 6.90
C ASP A 274 -8.21 8.20 5.44
N ASP A 275 -7.73 9.43 5.27
CA ASP A 275 -7.54 10.11 3.98
C ASP A 275 -6.28 9.67 3.22
N LYS A 276 -5.43 8.82 3.83
CA LYS A 276 -4.25 8.23 3.18
C LYS A 276 -4.63 7.05 2.29
N ALA A 277 -5.89 6.60 2.32
CA ALA A 277 -6.38 5.53 1.47
C ALA A 277 -6.21 5.88 -0.02
N LEU A 278 -5.65 4.98 -0.82
CA LEU A 278 -5.55 5.21 -2.28
C LEU A 278 -6.91 5.26 -2.99
N SER A 279 -7.93 4.65 -2.40
CA SER A 279 -9.31 4.69 -2.90
C SER A 279 -10.10 5.91 -2.43
N TRP A 280 -9.48 6.88 -1.73
CA TRP A 280 -10.19 8.01 -1.12
C TRP A 280 -11.09 8.75 -2.10
N GLU A 281 -10.59 9.13 -3.29
CA GLU A 281 -11.36 9.91 -4.27
C GLU A 281 -12.62 9.21 -4.79
N VAL A 282 -12.68 7.89 -4.68
CA VAL A 282 -13.81 7.07 -5.13
C VAL A 282 -14.55 6.40 -3.98
N ALA A 283 -14.28 6.81 -2.74
CA ALA A 283 -14.87 6.26 -1.53
C ALA A 283 -15.81 7.26 -0.84
N ASN A 284 -16.58 6.73 0.10
CA ASN A 284 -17.36 7.47 1.07
C ASN A 284 -16.51 7.68 2.33
N HIS A 285 -16.77 8.77 3.07
CA HIS A 285 -15.91 9.20 4.18
C HIS A 285 -16.61 9.22 5.55
N ASN A 286 -17.90 8.94 5.57
CA ASN A 286 -18.72 8.78 6.77
C ASN A 286 -19.82 7.74 6.50
N PHE A 287 -20.57 7.33 7.52
CA PHE A 287 -21.57 6.26 7.39
C PHE A 287 -23.01 6.75 7.21
N GLU A 288 -23.24 8.06 7.15
CA GLU A 288 -24.59 8.64 7.04
C GLU A 288 -25.32 8.16 5.79
N THR A 289 -24.56 8.00 4.70
CA THR A 289 -25.05 7.53 3.41
C THR A 289 -24.87 6.03 3.21
N ILE A 290 -24.60 5.24 4.26
CA ILE A 290 -24.27 3.82 4.08
C ILE A 290 -25.37 3.01 3.41
N ASN A 291 -26.65 3.37 3.56
CA ASN A 291 -27.77 2.71 2.86
C ASN A 291 -27.99 3.22 1.42
N SER A 292 -27.32 4.30 1.02
CA SER A 292 -27.36 4.91 -0.31
C SER A 292 -25.98 5.47 -0.67
N PRO A 293 -24.94 4.63 -0.78
CA PRO A 293 -23.58 5.10 -0.88
C PRO A 293 -23.35 5.84 -2.20
N GLN A 294 -22.45 6.83 -2.14
CA GLN A 294 -21.93 7.48 -3.34
C GLN A 294 -21.20 6.47 -4.22
N LYS A 295 -21.36 6.63 -5.53
CA LYS A 295 -20.87 5.74 -6.59
C LYS A 295 -20.17 6.58 -7.67
N PRO A 296 -19.08 7.28 -7.34
CA PRO A 296 -18.41 8.20 -8.25
C PRO A 296 -17.85 7.48 -9.48
N ASP A 297 -17.63 8.20 -10.58
CA ASP A 297 -16.87 7.66 -11.70
C ASP A 297 -15.45 7.27 -11.25
N ARG A 298 -14.96 6.13 -11.76
CA ARG A 298 -13.65 5.56 -11.38
C ARG A 298 -12.61 5.73 -12.48
N THR A 299 -12.97 6.26 -13.63
CA THR A 299 -12.16 6.18 -14.86
C THR A 299 -10.85 6.94 -14.69
N GLN A 300 -10.93 8.24 -14.37
CA GLN A 300 -9.72 9.05 -14.20
C GLN A 300 -8.88 8.60 -13.00
N TRP A 301 -9.53 8.18 -11.92
CA TRP A 301 -8.85 7.65 -10.74
C TRP A 301 -8.04 6.39 -11.06
N LEU A 302 -8.59 5.46 -11.86
CA LEU A 302 -7.87 4.26 -12.29
C LEU A 302 -6.72 4.60 -13.25
N ASN A 303 -6.91 5.55 -14.15
CA ASN A 303 -5.85 6.04 -15.05
C ASN A 303 -4.66 6.57 -14.24
N ASN A 304 -4.93 7.47 -13.28
CA ASN A 304 -3.92 8.01 -12.37
C ASN A 304 -3.24 6.88 -11.56
N LEU A 305 -4.02 5.92 -11.04
CA LEU A 305 -3.48 4.81 -10.27
C LEU A 305 -2.55 3.91 -11.10
N GLY A 306 -2.79 3.77 -12.42
CA GLY A 306 -1.89 3.06 -13.32
C GLY A 306 -0.48 3.66 -13.36
N TYR A 307 -0.38 4.99 -13.32
CA TYR A 307 0.89 5.71 -13.26
C TYR A 307 1.59 5.67 -11.88
N ALA A 308 0.91 5.19 -10.85
CA ALA A 308 1.52 4.93 -9.55
C ALA A 308 2.22 3.56 -9.45
N MET A 309 2.03 2.65 -10.42
CA MET A 309 2.38 1.22 -10.26
C MET A 309 3.34 0.68 -11.31
N TRP A 310 4.54 0.26 -10.93
CA TRP A 310 5.60 -0.14 -11.87
C TRP A 310 6.03 -1.58 -11.63
N SER A 311 6.23 -2.35 -12.69
CA SER A 311 6.82 -3.69 -12.56
C SER A 311 8.31 -3.60 -12.22
N GLN A 312 8.89 -4.68 -11.70
CA GLN A 312 10.35 -4.74 -11.49
C GLN A 312 11.13 -4.43 -12.78
N GLN A 313 10.71 -5.00 -13.90
CA GLN A 313 11.34 -4.75 -15.20
C GLN A 313 11.24 -3.28 -15.62
N GLU A 314 10.10 -2.62 -15.40
CA GLU A 314 9.94 -1.19 -15.70
C GLU A 314 10.82 -0.31 -14.79
N ILE A 315 11.01 -0.73 -13.53
CA ILE A 315 11.94 -0.06 -12.60
C ILE A 315 13.39 -0.23 -13.08
N GLU A 316 13.79 -1.45 -13.48
CA GLU A 316 15.13 -1.74 -14.04
C GLU A 316 15.42 -0.96 -15.31
N GLN A 317 14.41 -0.72 -16.14
CA GLN A 317 14.49 0.09 -17.36
C GLN A 317 14.53 1.60 -17.08
N GLY A 318 14.35 2.02 -15.84
CA GLY A 318 14.33 3.43 -15.44
C GLY A 318 13.02 4.15 -15.73
N LEU A 319 11.96 3.46 -16.15
CA LEU A 319 10.69 4.10 -16.53
C LEU A 319 9.99 4.72 -15.31
N ALA A 320 10.03 4.04 -14.16
CA ALA A 320 9.50 4.58 -12.91
C ALA A 320 10.25 5.85 -12.48
N TRP A 321 11.58 5.87 -12.64
CA TRP A 321 12.40 7.04 -12.32
C TRP A 321 12.14 8.18 -13.31
N GLN A 322 12.12 7.89 -14.61
CA GLN A 322 11.80 8.86 -15.65
C GLN A 322 10.45 9.56 -15.39
N HIS A 323 9.46 8.80 -14.93
CA HIS A 323 8.15 9.33 -14.56
C HIS A 323 8.20 10.24 -13.32
N LEU A 324 8.89 9.84 -12.26
CA LEU A 324 8.91 10.61 -11.00
C LEU A 324 9.89 11.80 -11.02
N LYS A 325 10.97 11.71 -11.81
CA LYS A 325 12.08 12.67 -11.82
C LYS A 325 11.65 14.13 -11.99
N PRO A 326 10.75 14.51 -12.91
CA PRO A 326 10.33 15.91 -13.06
C PRO A 326 9.79 16.49 -11.75
N LYS A 327 8.98 15.70 -11.02
CA LYS A 327 8.43 16.12 -9.73
C LYS A 327 9.47 16.12 -8.62
N VAL A 328 10.40 15.17 -8.63
CA VAL A 328 11.56 15.19 -7.74
C VAL A 328 12.38 16.47 -7.92
N GLU A 329 12.74 16.81 -9.16
CA GLU A 329 13.49 18.04 -9.47
C GLU A 329 12.72 19.30 -9.06
N GLU A 330 11.39 19.32 -9.16
CA GLU A 330 10.56 20.41 -8.63
C GLU A 330 10.67 20.53 -7.11
N LEU A 331 10.52 19.41 -6.38
CA LEU A 331 10.47 19.40 -4.92
C LEU A 331 11.82 19.72 -4.27
N ILE A 332 12.93 19.28 -4.86
CA ILE A 332 14.27 19.51 -4.29
C ILE A 332 14.85 20.89 -4.62
N LYS A 333 14.21 21.72 -5.46
CA LYS A 333 14.68 23.10 -5.72
C LYS A 333 14.73 23.97 -4.48
N ASN A 334 13.94 23.64 -3.46
CA ASN A 334 13.88 24.35 -2.17
C ASN A 334 14.67 23.61 -1.06
N HIS A 335 15.53 22.66 -1.44
CA HIS A 335 16.34 21.90 -0.49
C HIS A 335 17.25 22.84 0.33
N LYS A 336 17.32 22.64 1.64
CA LYS A 336 18.10 23.46 2.56
C LYS A 336 19.52 22.90 2.74
N TYR A 337 20.20 22.56 1.65
CA TYR A 337 21.65 22.34 1.56
C TYR A 337 22.15 22.77 0.20
#